data_AF-A0A501W5P6-F1
#
_entry.id   AF-A0A501W5P6-F1
#
_cell.length_a   1.000
_cell.length_b   1.000
_cell.length_c   1.000
_cell.angle_alpha   90.00
_cell.angle_beta   90.00
_cell.angle_gamma   90.00
#
_symmetry.space_group_name_H-M   'P 1'
#
loop_
_entity.id
_entity.type
_entity.pdbx_description
1 polymer ?
#
loop_
_entity_poly.entity_id
_entity_poly.type
_entity_poly.pdbx_seq_one_letter_code
_entity_poly.pdbx_strand_id
1 'polypeptide(L)'
;MKIAPKSHSKKPDYSQLSQAELVSLLLQKDSVLAQRDTEIKQRDAYIERLEEIIRLQKVQRFAAKSEKQPFQINLFDEVELENAIDDLIDEIPEDSLSPELAQTKQSRQRQRGFSASLNRIRREICLSDDEKAGATKTFFTKVKEELEFIPAQLNVIEIWQEKAVFESFTGEQIIRWVNALPPPPCWHTSSHQNIPMGYLCIA
;
A
#
# COMPACT_ATOMS: atom_id res chain seq x y z
N MET A 1 -15.43 31.70 -24.87
CA MET A 1 -16.23 31.33 -23.67
C MET A 1 -17.08 32.53 -23.29
N LYS A 2 -18.41 32.41 -23.25
CA LYS A 2 -19.30 33.50 -22.82
C LYS A 2 -19.29 33.57 -21.29
N ILE A 3 -18.76 34.66 -20.74
CA ILE A 3 -18.71 34.93 -19.30
C ILE A 3 -20.13 35.31 -18.85
N ALA A 4 -20.66 34.61 -17.84
CA ALA A 4 -21.99 34.90 -17.29
C ALA A 4 -22.05 36.34 -16.74
N PRO A 5 -23.15 37.09 -16.96
CA PRO A 5 -23.28 38.45 -16.46
C PRO A 5 -23.35 38.43 -14.93
N LYS A 6 -22.50 39.24 -14.28
CA LYS A 6 -22.49 39.41 -12.82
C LYS A 6 -23.80 40.08 -12.39
N SER A 7 -24.76 39.31 -11.87
CA SER A 7 -25.97 39.88 -11.29
C SER A 7 -25.64 40.58 -9.98
N HIS A 8 -25.77 41.91 -9.96
CA HIS A 8 -25.73 42.67 -8.71
C HIS A 8 -27.01 42.38 -7.91
N SER A 9 -26.88 41.53 -6.89
CA SER A 9 -27.92 41.25 -5.91
C SER A 9 -28.17 42.52 -5.08
N LYS A 10 -29.17 43.32 -5.48
CA LYS A 10 -29.72 44.37 -4.61
C LYS A 10 -30.26 43.70 -3.35
N LYS A 11 -29.77 44.11 -2.17
CA LYS A 11 -30.32 43.63 -0.90
C LYS A 11 -31.73 44.19 -0.76
N PRO A 12 -32.76 43.36 -0.56
CA PRO A 12 -34.11 43.86 -0.28
C PRO A 12 -34.13 44.59 1.08
N ASP A 13 -34.71 45.80 1.10
CA ASP A 13 -34.95 46.55 2.33
C ASP A 13 -36.18 46.00 3.04
N TYR A 14 -35.99 45.53 4.28
CA TYR A 14 -37.05 44.88 5.08
C TYR A 14 -37.62 45.77 6.20
N SER A 15 -37.16 47.02 6.31
CA SER A 15 -37.48 47.93 7.43
C SER A 15 -38.94 48.35 7.53
N GLN A 16 -39.73 48.18 6.47
CA GLN A 16 -41.15 48.56 6.41
C GLN A 16 -42.12 47.40 6.67
N LEU A 17 -41.64 46.17 6.82
CA LEU A 17 -42.48 44.98 6.99
C LEU A 17 -42.82 44.75 8.46
N SER A 18 -44.07 44.36 8.72
CA SER A 18 -44.50 43.95 10.05
C SER A 18 -43.89 42.59 10.45
N GLN A 19 -43.83 42.32 11.75
CA GLN A 19 -43.25 41.07 12.27
C GLN A 19 -43.91 39.81 11.69
N ALA A 20 -45.24 39.83 11.50
CA ALA A 20 -45.98 38.71 10.93
C ALA A 20 -45.63 38.48 9.44
N GLU A 21 -45.43 39.56 8.68
CA GLU A 21 -45.03 39.49 7.27
C GLU A 21 -43.59 39.00 7.11
N LEU A 22 -42.69 39.32 8.04
CA LEU A 22 -41.32 38.79 8.02
C LEU A 22 -41.30 37.27 8.25
N VAL A 23 -42.12 36.78 9.19
CA VAL A 23 -42.22 35.34 9.47
C VAL A 23 -42.81 34.59 8.27
N SER A 24 -43.84 35.13 7.61
CA SER A 24 -44.40 34.49 6.41
C SER A 24 -43.40 34.44 5.26
N LEU A 25 -42.59 35.50 5.08
CA LEU A 25 -41.52 35.54 4.08
C LEU A 25 -40.41 34.53 4.37
N LEU A 26 -40.06 34.32 5.64
CA LEU A 26 -39.11 33.29 6.07
C LEU A 26 -39.64 31.89 5.76
N LEU A 27 -40.88 31.59 6.14
CA LEU A 27 -41.50 30.30 5.82
C LEU A 27 -41.55 30.04 4.31
N GLN A 28 -41.84 31.08 3.52
CA GLN A 28 -41.79 30.98 2.07
C GLN A 28 -40.37 30.68 1.57
N LYS A 29 -39.36 31.40 2.08
CA LYS A 29 -37.95 31.16 1.74
C LYS A 29 -37.51 29.74 2.13
N ASP A 30 -37.89 29.26 3.31
CA ASP A 30 -37.56 27.93 3.80
C ASP A 30 -38.19 26.85 2.93
N SER A 31 -39.45 27.03 2.49
CA SER A 31 -40.09 26.10 1.56
C SER A 31 -39.38 26.05 0.20
N VAL A 32 -38.93 27.19 -0.32
CA VAL A 32 -38.17 27.27 -1.57
C VAL A 32 -36.80 26.62 -1.41
N LEU A 33 -36.11 26.85 -0.29
CA LEU A 33 -34.82 26.22 0.00
C LEU A 33 -34.96 24.69 0.07
N ALA A 34 -35.98 24.19 0.80
CA ALA A 34 -36.26 22.77 0.88
C ALA A 34 -36.51 22.15 -0.51
N GLN A 35 -37.28 22.82 -1.37
CA GLN A 35 -37.49 22.37 -2.76
C GLN A 35 -36.17 22.31 -3.53
N ARG A 36 -35.35 23.36 -3.46
CA ARG A 36 -34.04 23.39 -4.12
C ARG A 36 -33.13 22.28 -3.62
N ASP A 37 -33.09 22.01 -2.32
CA ASP A 37 -32.29 20.94 -1.75
C ASP A 37 -32.74 19.57 -2.24
N THR A 38 -34.06 19.35 -2.41
CA THR A 38 -34.55 18.10 -3.01
C THR A 38 -34.13 17.96 -4.48
N GLU A 39 -34.20 19.04 -5.26
CA GLU A 39 -33.76 18.99 -6.66
C GLU A 39 -32.25 18.80 -6.78
N ILE A 40 -31.46 19.40 -5.89
CA ILE A 40 -30.00 19.21 -5.85
C ILE A 40 -29.69 17.74 -5.58
N LYS A 41 -30.31 17.13 -4.56
CA LYS A 41 -30.15 15.70 -4.26
C LYS A 41 -30.53 14.81 -5.45
N GLN A 42 -31.59 15.15 -6.17
CA GLN A 42 -31.99 14.41 -7.38
C GLN A 42 -30.95 14.54 -8.50
N ARG A 43 -30.38 15.74 -8.70
CA ARG A 43 -29.33 15.97 -9.69
C ARG A 43 -28.04 15.25 -9.32
N ASP A 44 -27.65 15.27 -8.05
CA ASP A 44 -26.45 14.58 -7.56
C ASP A 44 -26.57 13.06 -7.77
N ALA A 45 -27.71 12.47 -7.39
CA ALA A 45 -27.97 11.05 -7.64
C ALA A 45 -27.97 10.68 -9.15
N TYR A 46 -28.39 11.61 -10.01
CA TYR A 46 -28.31 11.43 -11.45
C TYR A 46 -26.87 11.49 -11.97
N ILE A 47 -26.06 12.41 -11.44
CA ILE A 47 -24.62 12.53 -11.77
C ILE A 47 -23.88 11.24 -11.38
N GLU A 48 -24.08 10.74 -10.15
CA GLU A 48 -23.46 9.49 -9.69
C GLU A 48 -23.78 8.31 -10.62
N ARG A 49 -25.04 8.19 -11.05
CA ARG A 49 -25.45 7.15 -12.00
C ARG A 49 -24.72 7.30 -13.35
N LEU A 50 -24.60 8.52 -13.88
CA LEU A 50 -23.93 8.76 -15.15
C LEU A 50 -22.43 8.47 -15.06
N GLU A 51 -21.78 8.84 -13.95
CA GLU A 51 -20.37 8.56 -13.72
C GLU A 51 -20.08 7.06 -13.68
N GLU A 52 -20.95 6.27 -13.03
CA GLU A 52 -20.81 4.82 -13.00
C GLU A 52 -20.97 4.20 -14.40
N ILE A 53 -21.93 4.68 -15.20
CA ILE A 53 -22.08 4.26 -16.60
C ILE A 53 -20.80 4.56 -17.40
N ILE A 54 -20.23 5.76 -17.23
CA ILE A 54 -18.99 6.14 -17.93
C ILE A 54 -17.82 5.24 -17.49
N ARG A 55 -17.73 4.92 -16.19
CA ARG A 55 -16.72 3.99 -15.67
C ARG A 55 -16.85 2.61 -16.30
N LEU A 56 -18.07 2.05 -16.33
CA LEU A 56 -18.37 0.78 -16.98
C LEU A 56 -18.02 0.80 -18.47
N GLN A 57 -18.38 1.86 -19.20
CA GLN A 57 -18.03 2.00 -20.61
C GLN A 57 -16.51 2.06 -20.83
N LYS A 58 -15.76 2.76 -19.98
CA LYS A 58 -14.29 2.79 -20.06
C LYS A 58 -13.69 1.40 -19.85
N VAL A 59 -14.14 0.67 -18.83
CA VAL A 59 -13.73 -0.73 -18.61
C VAL A 59 -14.08 -1.57 -19.83
N GLN A 60 -15.32 -1.48 -20.33
CA GLN A 60 -15.73 -2.25 -21.51
C GLN A 60 -15.02 -1.85 -22.81
N ARG A 61 -14.37 -0.70 -22.93
CA ARG A 61 -13.64 -0.34 -24.16
C ARG A 61 -12.14 -0.54 -24.03
N PHE A 62 -11.59 -0.26 -22.86
CA PHE A 62 -10.15 -0.14 -22.63
C PHE A 62 -9.60 -1.09 -21.58
N ALA A 63 -10.43 -1.79 -20.80
CA ALA A 63 -9.91 -2.93 -20.07
C ALA A 63 -9.35 -3.94 -21.07
N ALA A 64 -8.39 -4.76 -20.63
CA ALA A 64 -7.82 -5.82 -21.43
C ALA A 64 -8.93 -6.78 -21.86
N LYS A 65 -9.57 -6.48 -22.99
CA LYS A 65 -10.30 -7.46 -23.76
C LYS A 65 -9.21 -8.37 -24.28
N SER A 66 -9.08 -9.50 -23.62
CA SER A 66 -8.37 -10.63 -24.19
C SER A 66 -9.10 -10.98 -25.48
N GLU A 67 -8.69 -10.37 -26.60
CA GLU A 67 -9.07 -10.78 -27.95
C GLU A 67 -8.32 -12.08 -28.26
N LYS A 68 -8.39 -13.07 -27.37
CA LYS A 68 -7.87 -14.41 -27.65
C LYS A 68 -8.84 -15.01 -28.66
N GLN A 69 -8.54 -14.87 -29.95
CA GLN A 69 -9.20 -15.66 -30.97
C GLN A 69 -8.87 -17.13 -30.68
N PRO A 70 -9.82 -18.08 -30.83
CA PRO A 70 -9.57 -19.49 -30.54
C PRO A 70 -8.45 -20.11 -31.39
N PHE A 71 -8.06 -19.45 -32.49
CA PHE A 71 -6.98 -19.86 -33.39
C PHE A 71 -5.72 -18.99 -33.28
N GLN A 72 -5.75 -17.95 -32.45
CA GLN A 72 -4.57 -17.12 -32.22
C GLN A 72 -3.61 -17.90 -31.35
N ILE A 73 -2.48 -18.29 -31.95
CA ILE A 73 -1.34 -18.85 -31.24
C ILE A 73 -0.88 -17.77 -30.24
N ASN A 74 -0.67 -18.13 -28.97
CA ASN A 74 -0.21 -17.22 -27.92
C ASN A 74 1.25 -16.78 -28.18
N LEU A 75 1.47 -15.92 -29.18
CA LEU A 75 2.80 -15.52 -29.65
C LEU A 75 3.60 -14.67 -28.64
N PHE A 76 2.96 -14.18 -27.57
CA PHE A 76 3.59 -13.27 -26.61
C PHE A 76 3.31 -13.64 -25.14
N ASP A 77 2.72 -14.82 -24.88
CA ASP A 77 2.58 -15.34 -23.51
C ASP A 77 3.83 -16.18 -23.15
N GLU A 78 5.02 -15.77 -23.62
CA GLU A 78 6.29 -16.49 -23.39
C GLU A 78 6.54 -16.70 -21.89
N VAL A 79 6.18 -15.72 -21.06
CA VAL A 79 6.32 -15.82 -19.60
C VAL A 79 5.40 -16.90 -18.99
N GLU A 80 4.14 -17.01 -19.42
CA GLU A 80 3.25 -18.07 -18.92
C GLU A 80 3.68 -19.45 -19.45
N LEU A 81 4.17 -19.50 -20.70
CA LEU A 81 4.68 -20.72 -21.31
C LEU A 81 5.95 -21.21 -20.62
N GLU A 82 6.90 -20.31 -20.33
CA GLU A 82 8.11 -20.60 -19.57
C GLU A 82 7.77 -21.13 -18.17
N ASN A 83 6.83 -20.49 -17.47
CA ASN A 83 6.37 -20.98 -16.17
C ASN A 83 5.77 -22.38 -16.25
N ALA A 84 4.93 -22.65 -17.26
CA ALA A 84 4.33 -23.97 -17.45
C ALA A 84 5.36 -25.05 -17.81
N ILE A 85 6.39 -24.69 -18.60
CA ILE A 85 7.52 -25.57 -18.89
C ILE A 85 8.31 -25.87 -17.61
N ASP A 86 8.49 -24.87 -16.76
CA ASP A 86 9.21 -25.01 -15.50
C ASP A 86 8.47 -25.90 -14.50
N ASP A 87 7.15 -25.76 -14.39
CA ASP A 87 6.30 -26.63 -13.57
C ASP A 87 6.41 -28.09 -14.02
N LEU A 88 6.35 -28.35 -15.34
CA LEU A 88 6.50 -29.69 -15.90
C LEU A 88 7.90 -30.26 -15.67
N ILE A 89 8.93 -29.42 -15.76
CA ILE A 89 10.31 -29.82 -15.47
C ILE A 89 10.38 -30.26 -14.01
N ASP A 90 9.83 -29.49 -13.07
CA ASP A 90 9.85 -29.78 -11.63
C ASP A 90 9.19 -31.12 -11.25
N GLU A 91 8.13 -31.53 -11.95
CA GLU A 91 7.46 -32.83 -11.75
C GLU A 91 8.30 -34.04 -12.20
N ILE A 92 9.31 -33.86 -13.06
CA ILE A 92 10.14 -34.96 -13.55
C ILE A 92 11.16 -35.40 -12.48
N PRO A 93 11.23 -36.71 -12.14
CA PRO A 93 12.24 -37.26 -11.22
C PRO A 93 13.68 -36.95 -11.67
N GLU A 94 14.56 -36.61 -10.72
CA GLU A 94 15.93 -36.17 -11.01
C GLU A 94 16.74 -37.17 -11.84
N ASP A 95 16.55 -38.48 -11.61
CA ASP A 95 17.25 -39.55 -12.34
C ASP A 95 16.84 -39.69 -13.82
N SER A 96 15.72 -39.07 -14.20
CA SER A 96 15.17 -39.10 -15.57
C SER A 96 15.43 -37.80 -16.35
N LEU A 97 16.11 -36.83 -15.75
CA LEU A 97 16.42 -35.55 -16.38
C LEU A 97 17.66 -35.62 -17.25
N SER A 98 17.58 -35.02 -18.44
CA SER A 98 18.76 -34.72 -19.24
C SER A 98 19.71 -33.76 -18.49
N PRO A 99 21.03 -33.84 -18.70
CA PRO A 99 22.00 -33.02 -17.99
C PRO A 99 21.80 -31.50 -18.17
N GLU A 100 21.26 -31.07 -19.33
CA GLU A 100 20.87 -29.67 -19.57
C GLU A 100 19.72 -29.21 -18.66
N LEU A 101 18.66 -30.02 -18.53
CA LEU A 101 17.50 -29.72 -17.68
C LEU A 101 17.84 -29.81 -16.18
N ALA A 102 18.78 -30.69 -15.81
CA ALA A 102 19.29 -30.76 -14.44
C ALA A 102 20.06 -29.47 -14.06
N GLN A 103 20.85 -28.92 -14.99
CA GLN A 103 21.58 -27.65 -14.76
C GLN A 103 20.63 -26.46 -14.63
N THR A 104 19.57 -26.39 -15.45
CA THR A 104 18.56 -25.31 -15.32
C THR A 104 17.83 -25.40 -13.98
N LYS A 105 17.41 -26.61 -13.55
CA LYS A 105 16.85 -26.82 -12.20
C LYS A 105 17.83 -26.40 -11.08
N GLN A 106 19.10 -26.77 -11.17
CA GLN A 106 20.12 -26.43 -10.16
C GLN A 106 20.42 -24.93 -10.10
N SER A 107 20.49 -24.25 -11.25
CA SER A 107 20.65 -22.79 -11.32
C SER A 107 19.44 -22.05 -10.72
N ARG A 108 18.24 -22.60 -10.90
CA ARG A 108 16.99 -22.09 -10.32
C ARG A 108 16.86 -22.36 -8.82
N GLN A 109 17.52 -23.40 -8.29
CA GLN A 109 17.68 -23.64 -6.86
C GLN A 109 18.62 -22.58 -6.23
N ARG A 110 18.13 -21.33 -6.21
CA ARG A 110 18.40 -20.28 -5.23
C ARG A 110 19.83 -19.76 -5.16
N GLN A 111 20.19 -18.91 -6.12
CA GLN A 111 21.07 -17.76 -5.86
C GLN A 111 20.30 -16.69 -5.08
N ARG A 112 19.90 -16.97 -3.83
CA ARG A 112 19.05 -16.06 -3.01
C ARG A 112 19.86 -15.03 -2.20
N GLY A 113 21.16 -14.94 -2.42
CA GLY A 113 22.08 -14.05 -1.71
C GLY A 113 22.73 -13.04 -2.65
N PHE A 114 23.29 -11.97 -2.07
CA PHE A 114 24.09 -11.02 -2.83
C PHE A 114 25.36 -11.67 -3.36
N SER A 115 25.88 -11.18 -4.49
CA SER A 115 27.06 -11.76 -5.13
C SER A 115 28.26 -11.76 -4.19
N ALA A 116 29.07 -12.82 -4.28
CA ALA A 116 30.29 -12.96 -3.46
C ALA A 116 31.35 -11.88 -3.75
N SER A 117 31.21 -11.15 -4.86
CA SER A 117 32.11 -10.08 -5.28
C SER A 117 31.91 -8.76 -4.52
N LEU A 118 30.78 -8.58 -3.84
CA LEU A 118 30.49 -7.34 -3.11
C LEU A 118 31.15 -7.34 -1.72
N ASN A 119 31.55 -6.14 -1.26
CA ASN A 119 32.15 -5.96 0.06
C ASN A 119 31.13 -6.23 1.15
N ARG A 120 31.47 -7.09 2.13
CA ARG A 120 30.58 -7.45 3.24
C ARG A 120 30.98 -6.71 4.52
N ILE A 121 30.06 -5.96 5.09
CA ILE A 121 30.24 -5.21 6.35
C ILE A 121 29.39 -5.86 7.44
N ARG A 122 30.01 -6.24 8.55
CA ARG A 122 29.33 -6.85 9.69
C ARG A 122 28.76 -5.76 10.62
N ARG A 123 27.44 -5.76 10.83
CA ARG A 123 26.75 -4.86 11.77
C ARG A 123 26.13 -5.69 12.89
N GLU A 124 26.52 -5.39 14.13
CA GLU A 124 26.09 -6.13 15.32
C GLU A 124 24.97 -5.39 16.06
N ILE A 125 23.92 -6.12 16.42
CA ILE A 125 22.83 -5.65 17.29
C ILE A 125 23.01 -6.36 18.63
N CYS A 126 23.50 -5.64 19.62
CA CYS A 126 23.76 -6.15 20.97
C CYS A 126 22.51 -6.09 21.84
N LEU A 127 22.42 -7.01 22.80
CA LEU A 127 21.41 -6.96 23.85
C LEU A 127 21.81 -5.95 24.93
N SER A 128 20.82 -5.29 25.53
CA SER A 128 21.05 -4.41 26.68
C SER A 128 21.53 -5.21 27.90
N ASP A 129 22.19 -4.54 28.86
CA ASP A 129 22.73 -5.22 30.05
C ASP A 129 21.64 -5.89 30.89
N ASP A 130 20.43 -5.31 30.93
CA ASP A 130 19.26 -5.89 31.61
C ASP A 130 18.74 -7.15 30.92
N GLU A 131 18.76 -7.20 29.58
CA GLU A 131 18.32 -8.37 28.80
C GLU A 131 19.34 -9.52 28.85
N LYS A 132 20.61 -9.22 29.15
CA LYS A 132 21.66 -10.22 29.37
C LYS A 132 21.68 -10.74 30.81
N ALA A 133 21.06 -10.03 31.76
CA ALA A 133 21.06 -10.41 33.15
C ALA A 133 20.42 -11.79 33.35
N GLY A 134 21.20 -12.75 33.87
CA GLY A 134 20.75 -14.14 34.08
C GLY A 134 20.95 -15.08 32.89
N ALA A 135 21.63 -14.66 31.82
CA ALA A 135 21.98 -15.52 30.70
C ALA A 135 23.18 -16.43 31.04
N THR A 136 23.11 -17.70 30.66
CA THR A 136 24.22 -18.66 30.79
C THR A 136 25.28 -18.43 29.71
N LYS A 137 24.85 -18.07 28.49
CA LYS A 137 25.74 -17.82 27.35
C LYS A 137 25.10 -16.85 26.36
N THR A 138 25.91 -15.97 25.78
CA THR A 138 25.49 -15.13 24.64
C THR A 138 26.28 -15.49 23.37
N PHE A 139 25.64 -15.38 22.20
CA PHE A 139 26.29 -15.58 20.90
C PHE A 139 25.59 -14.79 19.79
N PHE A 140 26.31 -14.45 18.73
CA PHE A 140 25.76 -13.74 17.57
C PHE A 140 25.29 -14.71 16.49
N THR A 141 24.12 -14.43 15.91
CA THR A 141 23.58 -15.17 14.75
C THR A 141 23.31 -14.21 13.60
N LYS A 142 23.66 -14.61 12.38
CA LYS A 142 23.32 -13.85 11.16
C LYS A 142 21.82 -13.98 10.87
N VAL A 143 21.13 -12.85 10.76
CA VAL A 143 19.66 -12.81 10.62
C VAL A 143 19.21 -12.35 9.25
N LYS A 144 19.90 -11.35 8.68
CA LYS A 144 19.56 -10.79 7.36
C LYS A 144 20.77 -10.16 6.68
N GLU A 145 20.69 -10.04 5.36
CA GLU A 145 21.60 -9.26 4.53
C GLU A 145 20.84 -8.07 3.94
N GLU A 146 21.43 -6.87 3.96
CA GLU A 146 20.88 -5.66 3.35
C GLU A 146 21.91 -5.05 2.40
N LEU A 147 21.47 -4.50 1.26
CA LEU A 147 22.36 -3.80 0.33
C LEU A 147 22.42 -2.32 0.70
N GLU A 148 23.62 -1.82 1.01
CA GLU A 148 23.90 -0.41 1.21
C GLU A 148 24.47 0.18 -0.08
N PHE A 149 23.76 1.17 -0.61
CA PHE A 149 24.16 1.91 -1.80
C PHE A 149 24.79 3.24 -1.40
N ILE A 150 26.08 3.39 -1.68
CA ILE A 150 26.80 4.66 -1.63
C ILE A 150 27.11 5.02 -3.08
N PRO A 151 26.94 6.28 -3.53
CA PRO A 151 27.30 6.63 -4.91
C PRO A 151 28.73 6.16 -5.23
N ALA A 152 28.86 5.31 -6.27
CA ALA A 152 30.08 4.60 -6.70
C ALA A 152 30.49 3.32 -5.95
N GLN A 153 29.82 2.90 -4.88
CA GLN A 153 30.13 1.67 -4.13
C GLN A 153 28.86 0.91 -3.67
N LEU A 154 28.90 -0.41 -3.76
CA LEU A 154 27.86 -1.30 -3.24
C LEU A 154 28.45 -2.18 -2.14
N ASN A 155 27.85 -2.10 -0.95
CA ASN A 155 28.23 -2.92 0.19
C ASN A 155 27.05 -3.80 0.62
N VAL A 156 27.34 -5.01 1.08
CA VAL A 156 26.37 -5.92 1.68
C VAL A 156 26.55 -5.84 3.19
N ILE A 157 25.53 -5.38 3.91
CA ILE A 157 25.53 -5.35 5.36
C ILE A 157 24.98 -6.69 5.87
N GLU A 158 25.84 -7.45 6.55
CA GLU A 158 25.42 -8.63 7.29
C GLU A 158 24.99 -8.21 8.69
N ILE A 159 23.70 -8.38 9.00
CA ILE A 159 23.15 -8.02 10.30
C ILE A 159 23.19 -9.25 11.21
N TRP A 160 23.95 -9.12 12.28
CA TRP A 160 24.15 -10.13 13.31
C TRP A 160 23.44 -9.71 14.59
N GLN A 161 22.54 -10.56 15.09
CA GLN A 161 21.83 -10.31 16.35
C GLN A 161 22.44 -11.15 17.46
N GLU A 162 22.73 -10.51 18.58
CA GLU A 162 23.10 -11.20 19.81
C GLU A 162 21.88 -11.95 20.37
N LYS A 163 22.08 -13.22 20.70
CA LYS A 163 21.10 -14.09 21.35
C LYS A 163 21.65 -14.52 22.70
N ALA A 164 20.80 -14.49 23.71
CA ALA A 164 21.10 -14.96 25.06
C ALA A 164 20.37 -16.28 25.33
N VAL A 165 21.10 -17.27 25.86
CA VAL A 165 20.55 -18.57 26.26
C VAL A 165 20.37 -18.58 27.77
N PHE A 166 19.16 -18.95 28.19
CA PHE A 166 18.76 -19.11 29.58
C PHE A 166 18.47 -20.57 29.86
N GLU A 167 18.98 -21.09 30.97
CA GLU A 167 18.60 -22.43 31.46
C GLU A 167 17.32 -22.34 32.27
N SER A 168 16.30 -23.09 31.88
CA SER A 168 15.07 -23.24 32.66
C SER A 168 15.25 -24.24 33.79
N PHE A 169 14.46 -24.08 34.86
CA PHE A 169 14.42 -24.99 36.02
C PHE A 169 14.02 -26.45 35.66
N THR A 170 13.48 -26.67 34.47
CA THR A 170 13.10 -27.97 33.91
C THR A 170 14.17 -28.60 33.00
N GLY A 171 15.33 -27.96 32.83
CA GLY A 171 16.43 -28.43 31.97
C GLY A 171 16.30 -28.03 30.49
N GLU A 172 15.27 -27.27 30.12
CA GLU A 172 15.07 -26.75 28.77
C GLU A 172 15.83 -25.43 28.56
N GLN A 173 16.49 -25.28 27.41
CA GLN A 173 17.20 -24.06 27.04
C GLN A 173 16.25 -23.09 26.32
N ILE A 174 16.05 -21.90 26.88
CA ILE A 174 15.24 -20.85 26.28
C ILE A 174 16.16 -19.79 25.70
N ILE A 175 16.01 -19.48 24.41
CA ILE A 175 16.80 -18.46 23.72
C ILE A 175 15.96 -17.17 23.65
N ARG A 176 16.49 -16.04 24.13
CA ARG A 176 15.88 -14.70 23.96
C ARG A 176 16.77 -13.79 23.12
N TRP A 177 16.13 -12.84 22.44
CA TRP A 177 16.76 -11.80 21.63
C TRP A 177 15.86 -10.56 21.60
N VAL A 178 16.42 -9.40 21.22
CA VAL A 178 15.64 -8.16 21.03
C VAL A 178 14.60 -8.36 19.92
N ASN A 179 13.34 -8.09 20.23
CA ASN A 179 12.28 -7.98 19.23
C ASN A 179 12.57 -6.75 18.35
N ALA A 180 12.57 -6.94 17.03
CA ALA A 180 13.05 -5.97 16.06
C ALA A 180 12.46 -4.56 16.27
N LEU A 181 13.28 -3.53 16.00
CA LEU A 181 12.83 -2.13 15.88
C LEU A 181 11.57 -2.06 15.00
N PRO A 182 10.63 -1.13 15.32
CA PRO A 182 9.43 -0.93 14.53
C PRO A 182 9.79 -0.71 13.05
N PRO A 183 8.95 -1.20 12.12
CA PRO A 183 9.20 -1.01 10.69
C PRO A 183 9.37 0.49 10.40
N PRO A 184 10.31 0.87 9.50
CA PRO A 184 10.48 2.26 9.14
C PRO A 184 9.13 2.83 8.67
N PRO A 185 8.78 4.08 9.01
CA PRO A 185 7.51 4.66 8.62
C PRO A 185 7.36 4.54 7.11
N CYS A 186 6.38 3.75 6.70
CA CYS A 186 5.97 3.68 5.32
C CYS A 186 5.56 5.08 4.90
N TRP A 187 6.23 5.62 3.89
CA TRP A 187 5.88 6.89 3.25
C TRP A 187 4.55 6.70 2.53
N HIS A 188 3.45 6.67 3.28
CA HIS A 188 2.13 6.86 2.70
C HIS A 188 2.05 8.30 2.23
N THR A 189 1.78 8.43 0.94
CA THR A 189 1.38 9.65 0.27
C THR A 189 0.31 10.35 1.12
N SER A 190 0.63 11.58 1.52
CA SER A 190 -0.28 12.48 2.22
C SER A 190 -1.51 12.72 1.33
N SER A 191 -2.54 11.93 1.53
CA SER A 191 -3.88 12.25 1.08
C SER A 191 -4.38 13.39 1.95
N HIS A 192 -4.80 14.46 1.28
CA HIS A 192 -5.43 15.65 1.85
C HIS A 192 -6.31 15.33 3.07
N GLN A 193 -5.79 15.59 4.26
CA GLN A 193 -6.64 15.83 5.42
C GLN A 193 -7.09 17.29 5.38
N ASN A 194 -8.29 17.44 4.86
CA ASN A 194 -9.14 18.60 5.01
C ASN A 194 -9.41 18.77 6.52
N ILE A 195 -8.76 19.75 7.17
CA ILE A 195 -9.03 20.12 8.56
C ILE A 195 -10.15 21.17 8.54
N PRO A 196 -11.35 20.90 9.09
CA PRO A 196 -12.34 21.93 9.30
C PRO A 196 -11.94 22.80 10.50
N MET A 197 -11.99 24.11 10.25
CA MET A 197 -12.00 25.20 11.23
C MET A 197 -13.15 25.07 12.24
N GLY A 198 -12.89 25.47 13.50
CA GLY A 198 -13.87 25.66 14.58
C GLY A 198 -13.76 24.57 15.66
N TYR A 199 -13.65 24.85 16.96
CA TYR A 199 -14.22 25.95 17.72
C TYR A 199 -13.35 26.33 18.93
N LEU A 200 -13.35 27.64 19.19
CA LEU A 200 -12.99 28.30 20.44
C LEU A 200 -14.13 28.06 21.45
N CYS A 201 -13.83 27.53 22.64
CA CYS A 201 -14.60 27.79 23.87
C CYS A 201 -13.85 27.42 25.16
N ILE A 202 -13.52 28.48 25.92
CA ILE A 202 -13.69 28.69 27.39
C ILE A 202 -12.79 27.91 28.36
N ALA A 203 -11.90 28.67 29.02
CA ALA A 203 -12.02 29.00 30.46
C ALA A 203 -11.52 30.45 30.67
#